data_AF-A0A3R9UM23-F1
#
_entry.id   AF-A0A3R9UM23-F1
#
_cell.length_a   1.000
_cell.length_b   1.000
_cell.length_c   1.000
_cell.angle_alpha   90.00
_cell.angle_beta   90.00
_cell.angle_gamma   90.00
#
_symmetry.space_group_name_H-M   'P 1'
#
loop_
_entity.id
_entity.type
_entity.pdbx_description
1 polymer ?
#
loop_
_entity_poly.entity_id
_entity_poly.type
_entity_poly.pdbx_seq_one_letter_code
_entity_poly.pdbx_strand_id
1 'polypeptide(L)' 'MTSIPTRVTLDQRRAVARTLGLPVALLRTVTVHATEGVTATLLVRDREGRTITHGDGPLTTTVRIPCDDEHQEVSPDGTA' A
#
# COMPACT_ATOMS: atom_id res chain seq x y z
N MET A 1 16.62 9.72 -19.02
CA MET A 1 15.16 9.68 -18.82
C MET A 1 14.78 8.26 -18.41
N THR A 2 14.39 8.03 -17.16
CA THR A 2 13.85 6.73 -16.73
C THR A 2 12.38 6.66 -17.15
N SER A 3 12.10 5.84 -18.15
CA SER A 3 10.73 5.50 -18.56
C SER A 3 10.05 4.76 -17.40
N ILE A 4 8.97 5.35 -16.87
CA ILE A 4 8.14 4.66 -15.87
C ILE A 4 7.39 3.55 -16.61
N PRO A 5 7.49 2.28 -16.17
CA PRO A 5 6.79 1.19 -16.83
C PRO A 5 5.28 1.42 -16.79
N THR A 6 4.64 1.49 -17.95
CA THR A 6 3.19 1.68 -18.11
C THR A 6 2.38 0.42 -17.80
N ARG A 7 3.06 -0.73 -17.66
CA ARG A 7 2.47 -2.02 -17.27
C ARG A 7 3.39 -2.70 -16.29
N VAL A 8 2.81 -3.24 -15.22
CA VAL A 8 3.50 -4.11 -14.26
C VAL A 8 3.05 -5.55 -14.47
N THR A 9 3.97 -6.50 -14.36
CA THR A 9 3.65 -7.93 -14.44
C THR A 9 2.92 -8.38 -13.17
N LEU A 10 2.19 -9.50 -13.26
CA LEU A 10 1.57 -10.12 -12.07
C LEU A 10 2.60 -10.47 -10.99
N ASP A 11 3.81 -10.87 -11.40
CA ASP A 11 4.88 -11.23 -10.46
C ASP A 11 5.49 -10.00 -9.78
N GLN A 12 5.62 -8.87 -10.49
CA GLN A 12 5.98 -7.59 -9.87
C GLN A 12 4.93 -7.17 -8.86
N ARG A 13 3.63 -7.30 -9.19
CA ARG A 13 2.54 -7.03 -8.25
C ARG A 13 2.61 -7.92 -7.01
N ARG A 14 2.90 -9.21 -7.19
CA ARG A 14 3.08 -10.19 -6.10
C ARG A 14 4.31 -9.86 -5.23
N ALA A 15 5.40 -9.42 -5.84
CA ALA A 15 6.60 -9.02 -5.12
C ALA A 15 6.30 -7.82 -4.21
N VAL A 16 5.71 -6.76 -4.75
CA VAL A 16 5.33 -5.56 -3.97
C VAL A 16 4.37 -5.91 -2.84
N ALA A 17 3.31 -6.66 -3.13
CA ALA A 17 2.35 -7.08 -2.11
C ALA A 17 3.02 -7.88 -0.98
N ARG A 18 3.94 -8.81 -1.30
CA ARG A 18 4.69 -9.56 -0.29
C ARG A 18 5.58 -8.67 0.55
N THR A 19 6.32 -7.74 -0.07
CA THR A 19 7.18 -6.79 0.65
C THR A 19 6.38 -5.92 1.62
N LEU A 20 5.16 -5.53 1.25
CA LEU A 20 4.28 -4.68 2.06
C LEU A 20 3.39 -5.47 3.04
N GLY A 21 3.52 -6.81 3.10
CA GLY A 21 2.64 -7.66 3.92
C GLY A 21 1.17 -7.66 3.47
N LEU A 22 0.88 -7.26 2.23
CA LEU A 22 -0.47 -7.16 1.69
C LEU A 22 -0.93 -8.47 1.02
N PRO A 23 -2.17 -8.92 1.26
CA PRO A 23 -2.71 -10.08 0.56
C PRO A 23 -2.93 -9.77 -0.93
N VAL A 24 -2.18 -10.43 -1.82
CA VAL A 24 -2.27 -10.25 -3.29
C VAL A 24 -3.69 -10.40 -3.84
N ALA A 25 -4.49 -11.29 -3.26
CA ALA A 25 -5.86 -11.56 -3.68
C ALA A 25 -6.85 -10.44 -3.33
N LEU A 26 -6.44 -9.51 -2.46
CA LEU A 26 -7.20 -8.31 -2.10
C LEU A 26 -6.67 -7.07 -2.80
N LEU A 27 -5.42 -7.07 -3.27
CA LEU A 27 -4.79 -5.89 -3.84
C LEU A 27 -5.42 -5.50 -5.18
N ARG A 28 -6.14 -4.37 -5.18
CA ARG A 28 -6.75 -3.79 -6.38
C ARG A 28 -5.77 -2.85 -7.08
N THR A 29 -5.17 -1.92 -6.34
CA THR A 29 -4.18 -0.97 -6.84
C THR A 29 -3.10 -0.72 -5.79
N VAL A 30 -1.90 -0.38 -6.23
CA VAL A 30 -0.81 0.08 -5.37
C VAL A 30 -0.12 1.26 -6.05
N THR A 31 0.11 2.31 -5.29
CA THR A 31 0.86 3.50 -5.71
C THR A 31 2.01 3.68 -4.74
N VAL A 32 3.21 3.80 -5.27
CA VAL A 32 4.43 4.08 -4.50
C VAL A 32 4.90 5.46 -4.90
N HIS A 33 4.97 6.36 -3.93
CA HIS A 33 5.47 7.71 -4.11
C HIS A 33 6.73 7.89 -3.26
N ALA A 34 7.77 8.49 -3.84
CA ALA A 34 9.07 8.61 -3.18
C ALA A 34 9.02 9.42 -1.87
N THR A 35 8.06 10.34 -1.73
CA THR A 35 7.94 11.22 -0.56
C THR A 35 6.69 10.95 0.29
N GLU A 36 5.67 10.28 -0.24
CA GLU A 36 4.41 10.04 0.49
C GLU A 36 4.31 8.60 0.98
N GLY A 37 5.28 7.75 0.61
CA GLY A 37 5.24 6.32 0.89
C GLY A 37 4.30 5.57 -0.04
N VAL A 38 3.58 4.61 0.51
CA VAL A 38 2.74 3.68 -0.24
C VAL A 38 1.27 3.89 0.08
N THR A 39 0.46 3.97 -0.97
CA THR A 39 -1.00 3.89 -0.89
C THR A 39 -1.48 2.63 -1.62
N ALA A 40 -2.19 1.76 -0.91
CA ALA A 40 -2.76 0.54 -1.46
C ALA A 40 -4.29 0.53 -1.31
N THR A 41 -5.00 0.15 -2.37
CA THR A 41 -6.44 -0.08 -2.32
C THR A 41 -6.71 -1.57 -2.30
N LEU A 42 -7.43 -2.03 -1.27
CA LEU A 42 -7.77 -3.43 -1.06
C LEU A 42 -9.26 -3.66 -1.25
N LEU A 43 -9.62 -4.81 -1.82
CA LEU A 43 -10.99 -5.30 -1.87
C LEU A 43 -11.42 -5.75 -0.47
N VAL A 44 -12.61 -5.34 -0.05
CA VAL A 44 -13.23 -5.85 1.18
C VAL A 44 -13.94 -7.16 0.87
N ARG A 45 -13.76 -8.17 1.73
CA ARG A 45 -14.43 -9.46 1.61
C ARG A 45 -15.36 -9.73 2.78
N ASP A 46 -16.43 -10.47 2.50
CA ASP A 46 -17.30 -11.03 3.53
C ASP A 46 -16.64 -12.21 4.25
N ARG A 47 -17.36 -12.81 5.21
CA ARG A 47 -16.86 -13.97 5.97
C ARG A 47 -16.69 -15.23 5.12
N GLU A 48 -17.38 -15.32 3.99
CA GLU A 48 -17.24 -16.44 3.04
C GLU A 48 -16.12 -16.19 2.01
N GLY A 49 -15.41 -15.06 2.11
CA GLY A 49 -14.30 -14.71 1.23
C GLY A 49 -14.73 -14.16 -0.13
N ARG A 50 -15.99 -13.74 -0.29
CA ARG A 50 -16.49 -13.08 -1.51
C ARG A 50 -16.25 -11.58 -1.42
N THR A 51 -15.93 -10.94 -2.54
CA THR A 51 -15.79 -9.48 -2.60
C THR A 51 -17.14 -8.82 -2.35
N ILE A 52 -17.20 -7.91 -1.38
CA ILE A 52 -18.39 -7.11 -1.11
C ILE A 52 -18.55 -6.07 -2.21
N THR A 53 -19.75 -5.89 -2.74
CA THR A 53 -20.10 -4.82 -3.69
C THR A 53 -20.98 -3.78 -2.99
N HIS A 54 -20.74 -2.50 -3.29
CA HIS A 54 -21.54 -1.39 -2.76
C HIS A 54 -21.78 -0.36 -3.87
N GLY A 55 -23.04 -0.10 -4.21
CA GLY A 55 -23.41 0.69 -5.39
C GLY A 55 -22.93 0.02 -6.68
N ASP A 56 -22.27 0.78 -7.55
CA ASP A 56 -21.86 0.34 -8.89
C ASP A 56 -20.51 -0.41 -8.92
N GLY A 57 -19.95 -0.77 -7.76
CA GLY A 57 -18.61 -1.36 -7.73
C GLY A 57 -18.25 -2.15 -6.48
N PRO A 58 -17.05 -2.77 -6.48
CA PRO A 58 -16.54 -3.45 -5.31
C PRO A 58 -16.25 -2.46 -4.19
N LEU A 59 -16.65 -2.81 -2.98
CA LEU A 59 -16.26 -2.09 -1.78
C LEU A 59 -14.76 -2.25 -1.55
N THR A 60 -14.10 -1.13 -1.29
CA THR A 60 -12.65 -1.09 -1.08
C THR A 60 -12.30 -0.36 0.20
N THR A 61 -11.13 -0.69 0.74
CA THR A 61 -10.47 0.06 1.81
C THR A 61 -9.09 0.52 1.36
N THR A 62 -8.57 1.57 1.99
CA THR A 62 -7.28 2.17 1.66
C THR A 62 -6.32 1.96 2.82
N VAL A 63 -5.16 1.38 2.53
CA VAL A 63 -4.03 1.29 3.47
C VAL A 63 -2.97 2.30 3.04
N ARG A 64 -2.50 3.10 4.00
CA ARG A 64 -1.41 4.06 3.81
C ARG A 64 -0.24 3.67 4.69
N ILE A 65 0.94 3.55 4.08
CA ILE A 65 2.21 3.28 4.75
C ILE A 65 3.09 4.51 4.44
N PRO A 66 3.29 5.44 5.38
CA PRO A 66 4.10 6.62 5.13
C PRO A 66 5.56 6.22 4.85
N CYS A 67 6.30 7.06 4.15
CA CYS A 67 7.76 6.99 4.21
C CYS A 67 8.18 7.36 5.62
N ASP A 68 9.03 6.54 6.26
CA ASP A 68 9.72 7.01 7.46
C ASP A 68 10.61 8.18 7.04
N ASP A 69 10.30 9.38 7.55
CA ASP A 69 11.29 10.43 7.63
C ASP A 69 12.42 9.89 8.50
N GLU A 70 13.63 9.90 7.94
CA GLU A 70 14.83 9.39 8.57
C GLU A 70 14.94 9.94 10.01
N HIS A 71 14.78 9.07 11.01
CA HIS A 71 15.19 9.25 12.41
C HIS A 71 15.09 10.69 12.94
N GLN A 72 13.97 11.04 13.56
CA GLN A 72 13.99 12.15 14.51
C GLN A 72 14.89 11.75 15.69
N GLU A 73 16.17 12.15 15.64
CA GLU A 73 17.02 12.24 16.83
C GLU A 73 16.27 13.12 17.84
N VAL A 74 15.64 12.48 18.82
CA VAL A 74 15.24 13.15 20.05
C VAL A 74 16.53 13.55 20.77
N SER A 75 16.99 14.78 20.54
CA SER A 75 18.03 15.41 21.38
C SER A 75 17.61 15.27 22.85
N PRO A 76 18.42 14.63 23.71
CA PRO A 76 18.15 14.62 25.14
C PRO A 76 18.66 15.92 25.73
N ASP A 77 17.98 17.04 25.46
CA ASP A 77 18.28 18.29 26.15
C ASP A 77 17.41 18.40 27.40
N GLY A 78 17.83 17.61 28.40
CA GLY A 78 17.40 17.71 29.79
C GLY A 78 18.64 17.78 30.66
N THR A 79 19.38 18.88 30.56
CA THR A 79 20.44 19.18 31.53
C THR A 79 19.79 19.71 32.80
N ALA A 80 20.26 19.15 33.92
CA ALA A 80 19.79 19.25 35.30
C ALA A 80 19.68 20.67 35.88
#